data_AF-A0A959C2I1-F1
#
_entry.id   AF-A0A959C2I1-F1
#
_cell.length_a   1.000
_cell.length_b   1.000
_cell.length_c   1.000
_cell.angle_alpha   90.00
_cell.angle_beta   90.00
_cell.angle_gamma   90.00
#
_symmetry.space_group_name_H-M   'P 1'
#
loop_
_entity.id
_entity.type
_entity.pdbx_description
1 polymer ?
#
loop_
_entity_poly.entity_id
_entity_poly.type
_entity_poly.pdbx_seq_one_letter_code
_entity_poly.pdbx_strand_id
1 'polypeptide(L)'
;MSSPTLLWIRQIGSANPDFAAAIATDHEANVFISGSTSGDLDGQSRGSSDAFLAKFDAQGNQLWLKQLGAASEDRAYGIATDPMGNVFISGTTSGDLDGQSRGSSDAFLAKFDTRGNQLWLKQLGAARDDSAQAIATDQQGNVFISGYTSGDLDGQ
;
A
#
# COMPACT_ATOMS: atom_id res chain seq x y z
N MET A 1 -36.80 -6.86 0.35
CA MET A 1 -35.34 -6.66 0.19
C MET A 1 -34.68 -8.00 0.44
N SER A 2 -33.89 -8.52 -0.51
CA SER A 2 -33.14 -9.76 -0.30
C SER A 2 -31.95 -9.50 0.62
N SER A 3 -31.67 -10.44 1.53
CA SER A 3 -30.47 -10.37 2.37
C SER A 3 -29.21 -10.43 1.50
N PRO A 4 -28.14 -9.69 1.86
CA PRO A 4 -26.87 -9.82 1.17
C PRO A 4 -26.37 -11.26 1.21
N THR A 5 -25.88 -11.75 0.08
CA THR A 5 -25.29 -13.09 -0.04
C THR A 5 -23.77 -12.96 0.02
N LEU A 6 -23.14 -13.67 0.96
CA LEU A 6 -21.68 -13.79 1.01
C LEU A 6 -21.21 -14.60 -0.20
N LEU A 7 -20.38 -14.01 -1.05
CA LEU A 7 -19.83 -14.70 -2.22
C LEU A 7 -18.58 -15.51 -1.86
N TRP A 8 -17.62 -14.90 -1.16
CA TRP A 8 -16.38 -15.55 -0.76
C TRP A 8 -15.76 -14.89 0.47
N ILE A 9 -14.89 -15.65 1.13
CA ILE A 9 -13.93 -15.17 2.14
C ILE A 9 -12.54 -15.56 1.66
N ARG A 10 -11.58 -14.64 1.82
CA ARG A 10 -10.16 -14.88 1.61
C ARG A 10 -9.37 -14.34 2.78
N GLN A 11 -8.30 -15.06 3.12
CA GLN A 11 -7.33 -14.67 4.13
C GLN A 11 -5.96 -14.63 3.46
N ILE A 12 -5.22 -13.55 3.74
CA ILE A 12 -3.80 -13.42 3.42
C ILE A 12 -3.11 -13.22 4.76
N GLY A 13 -2.02 -13.94 4.98
CA GLY A 13 -1.22 -13.80 6.17
C GLY A 13 -0.01 -14.72 6.18
N SER A 14 0.86 -14.47 7.13
CA SER A 14 2.08 -15.21 7.40
C SER A 14 1.95 -15.96 8.74
N ALA A 15 3.05 -16.54 9.22
CA ALA A 15 3.11 -17.08 10.58
C ALA A 15 3.22 -15.99 11.67
N ASN A 16 3.47 -14.75 11.26
CA ASN A 16 3.64 -13.58 12.12
C ASN A 16 2.40 -12.65 12.01
N PRO A 17 2.29 -11.60 12.82
CA PRO A 17 1.18 -10.66 12.73
C PRO A 17 1.05 -10.03 11.33
N ASP A 18 -0.17 -9.97 10.82
CA ASP A 18 -0.52 -9.29 9.58
C ASP A 18 -1.75 -8.43 9.79
N PHE A 19 -1.76 -7.25 9.16
CA PHE A 19 -2.83 -6.27 9.28
C PHE A 19 -3.22 -5.78 7.89
N ALA A 20 -4.45 -6.08 7.46
CA ALA A 20 -5.06 -5.44 6.30
C ALA A 20 -5.66 -4.09 6.72
N ALA A 21 -5.23 -3.01 6.06
CA ALA A 21 -5.60 -1.64 6.44
C ALA A 21 -6.62 -1.02 5.48
N ALA A 22 -6.54 -1.32 4.18
CA ALA A 22 -7.39 -0.70 3.18
C ALA A 22 -7.77 -1.66 2.05
N ILE A 23 -8.87 -1.32 1.39
CA ILE A 23 -9.45 -2.08 0.27
C ILE A 23 -9.91 -1.13 -0.84
N ALA A 24 -9.69 -1.51 -2.10
CA ALA A 24 -10.22 -0.82 -3.27
C ALA A 24 -10.72 -1.82 -4.31
N THR A 25 -11.48 -1.31 -5.29
CA THR A 25 -11.90 -2.08 -6.47
C THR A 25 -11.54 -1.33 -7.74
N ASP A 26 -11.43 -2.03 -8.86
CA ASP A 26 -11.35 -1.42 -10.19
C ASP A 26 -12.64 -1.64 -10.99
N HIS A 27 -12.66 -1.14 -12.23
CA HIS A 27 -13.81 -1.25 -13.13
C HIS A 27 -14.07 -2.68 -13.64
N GLU A 28 -13.13 -3.60 -13.45
CA GLU A 28 -13.28 -5.04 -13.75
C GLU A 28 -13.78 -5.84 -12.52
N ALA A 29 -14.11 -5.13 -11.42
CA ALA A 29 -14.48 -5.73 -10.13
C ALA A 29 -13.37 -6.58 -9.50
N ASN A 30 -12.10 -6.33 -9.86
CA ASN A 30 -11.00 -6.86 -9.08
C ASN A 30 -10.97 -6.17 -7.71
N VAL A 31 -10.55 -6.90 -6.68
CA VAL A 31 -10.41 -6.41 -5.31
C VAL A 31 -8.94 -6.29 -4.97
N PHE A 32 -8.54 -5.14 -4.43
CA PHE A 32 -7.19 -4.90 -3.97
C PHE A 32 -7.18 -4.69 -2.46
N ILE A 33 -6.21 -5.28 -1.78
CA ILE A 33 -6.03 -5.15 -0.33
C ILE A 33 -4.60 -4.71 -0.06
N SER A 34 -4.42 -3.69 0.77
CA SER A 34 -3.10 -3.27 1.25
C SER A 34 -3.02 -3.30 2.77
N GLY A 35 -1.80 -3.42 3.27
CA GLY A 35 -1.55 -3.47 4.70
C GLY A 35 -0.09 -3.67 5.04
N SER A 36 0.15 -4.35 6.15
CA SER A 36 1.49 -4.69 6.64
C SER A 36 1.55 -6.13 7.13
N THR A 37 2.71 -6.76 7.00
CA THR A 37 3.02 -8.10 7.51
C THR A 37 4.31 -8.05 8.31
N SER A 38 4.42 -8.82 9.39
CA SER A 38 5.67 -9.07 10.10
C SER A 38 6.33 -10.38 9.69
N GLY A 39 5.90 -10.97 8.57
CA GLY A 39 6.44 -12.22 8.04
C GLY A 39 6.63 -12.18 6.53
N ASP A 40 6.79 -13.37 5.96
CA ASP A 40 7.04 -13.54 4.53
C ASP A 40 5.74 -13.89 3.79
N LEU A 41 5.29 -13.00 2.90
CA LEU A 41 4.13 -13.18 2.02
C LEU A 41 4.51 -13.33 0.53
N ASP A 42 5.65 -12.79 0.08
CA ASP A 42 6.10 -12.80 -1.34
C ASP A 42 7.58 -13.18 -1.52
N GLY A 43 8.15 -13.97 -0.61
CA GLY A 43 9.50 -14.52 -0.71
C GLY A 43 10.62 -13.65 -0.13
N GLN A 44 10.31 -12.56 0.58
CA GLN A 44 11.29 -11.79 1.33
C GLN A 44 10.63 -10.86 2.35
N SER A 45 10.92 -11.10 3.64
CA SER A 45 10.72 -10.09 4.68
C SER A 45 12.02 -9.33 4.94
N ARG A 46 11.94 -7.99 4.99
CA ARG A 46 13.13 -7.12 5.01
C ARG A 46 13.35 -6.41 6.34
N GLY A 47 12.29 -6.18 7.10
CA GLY A 47 12.36 -5.57 8.42
C GLY A 47 11.41 -6.21 9.43
N SER A 48 11.03 -5.45 10.46
CA SER A 48 10.09 -5.91 11.49
C SER A 48 8.64 -5.94 11.01
N SER A 49 8.33 -5.13 10.00
CA SER A 49 7.08 -5.22 9.25
C SER A 49 7.28 -4.62 7.86
N ASP A 50 6.75 -5.27 6.84
CA ASP A 50 6.78 -4.80 5.46
C ASP A 50 5.37 -4.48 4.98
N ALA A 51 5.23 -3.48 4.11
CA ALA A 51 3.97 -3.19 3.45
C ALA A 51 3.63 -4.30 2.44
N PHE A 52 2.35 -4.56 2.21
CA PHE A 52 1.93 -5.46 1.14
C PHE A 52 0.77 -4.90 0.34
N LEU A 53 0.61 -5.44 -0.86
CA LEU A 53 -0.51 -5.22 -1.76
C LEU A 53 -0.88 -6.55 -2.45
N ALA A 54 -2.14 -6.92 -2.40
CA ALA A 54 -2.66 -8.10 -3.08
C ALA A 54 -3.82 -7.74 -4.00
N LYS A 55 -3.97 -8.47 -5.10
CA LYS A 55 -5.09 -8.36 -6.04
C LYS A 55 -5.82 -9.69 -6.16
N PHE A 56 -7.14 -9.61 -6.14
CA PHE A 56 -8.06 -10.72 -6.38
C PHE A 56 -8.98 -10.40 -7.55
N ASP A 57 -9.40 -11.41 -8.29
CA ASP A 57 -10.51 -11.26 -9.24
C ASP A 57 -11.87 -11.19 -8.52
N ALA A 58 -12.93 -10.93 -9.28
CA ALA A 58 -14.29 -10.84 -8.75
C ALA A 58 -14.80 -12.14 -8.10
N GLN A 59 -14.19 -13.29 -8.41
CA GLN A 59 -14.49 -14.60 -7.83
C GLN A 59 -13.63 -14.89 -6.58
N GLY A 60 -12.74 -13.96 -6.20
CA GLY A 60 -11.86 -14.07 -5.05
C GLY A 60 -10.61 -14.92 -5.32
N ASN A 61 -10.25 -15.20 -6.56
CA ASN A 61 -8.97 -15.85 -6.85
C ASN A 61 -7.85 -14.81 -6.75
N GLN A 62 -6.78 -15.14 -6.02
CA GLN A 62 -5.62 -14.25 -5.92
C GLN A 62 -4.89 -14.24 -7.26
N LEU A 63 -4.79 -13.06 -7.87
CA LEU A 63 -4.08 -12.87 -9.14
C LEU A 63 -2.59 -12.64 -8.89
N TRP A 64 -2.26 -11.83 -7.87
CA TRP A 64 -0.89 -11.59 -7.44
C TRP A 64 -0.86 -11.00 -6.04
N LEU A 65 0.32 -11.08 -5.41
CA LEU A 65 0.67 -10.42 -4.16
C LEU A 65 2.04 -9.75 -4.34
N LYS A 66 2.24 -8.61 -3.68
CA LYS A 66 3.49 -7.87 -3.63
C LYS A 66 3.80 -7.50 -2.19
N GLN A 67 5.02 -7.78 -1.75
CA GLN A 67 5.58 -7.32 -0.48
C GLN A 67 6.66 -6.28 -0.76
N LEU A 68 6.61 -5.16 -0.05
CA LEU A 68 7.47 -4.00 -0.20
C LEU A 68 7.94 -3.55 1.19
N GLY A 69 9.25 -3.56 1.41
CA GLY A 69 9.81 -3.11 2.67
C GLY A 69 11.29 -2.77 2.60
N ALA A 70 11.75 -2.09 3.64
CA ALA A 70 13.12 -1.70 3.94
C ALA A 70 13.63 -2.51 5.13
N ALA A 71 14.80 -2.17 5.66
CA ALA A 71 15.38 -2.87 6.83
C ALA A 71 14.63 -2.59 8.16
N SER A 72 13.54 -1.82 8.14
CA SER A 72 12.81 -1.33 9.32
C SER A 72 11.31 -1.51 9.10
N GLU A 73 10.46 -0.70 9.73
CA GLU A 73 9.01 -0.87 9.63
C GLU A 73 8.43 -0.10 8.44
N ASP A 74 7.63 -0.79 7.64
CA ASP A 74 6.89 -0.25 6.49
C ASP A 74 5.42 -0.65 6.58
N ARG A 75 4.52 0.33 6.46
CA ARG A 75 3.07 0.10 6.57
C ARG A 75 2.32 0.84 5.48
N ALA A 76 1.49 0.13 4.73
CA ALA A 76 0.52 0.75 3.82
C ALA A 76 -0.79 1.04 4.57
N TYR A 77 -1.27 2.27 4.46
CA TYR A 77 -2.51 2.75 5.08
C TYR A 77 -3.61 3.07 4.07
N GLY A 78 -3.24 3.55 2.88
CA GLY A 78 -4.17 3.94 1.84
C GLY A 78 -4.01 3.10 0.57
N ILE A 79 -5.11 2.95 -0.17
CA ILE A 79 -5.11 2.32 -1.50
C ILE A 79 -6.12 3.00 -2.43
N ALA A 80 -5.75 3.19 -3.69
CA ALA A 80 -6.64 3.69 -4.75
C ALA A 80 -6.29 3.07 -6.11
N THR A 81 -7.25 3.06 -7.04
CA THR A 81 -7.08 2.59 -8.41
C THR A 81 -7.36 3.72 -9.40
N ASP A 82 -6.66 3.78 -10.52
CA ASP A 82 -7.00 4.70 -11.62
C ASP A 82 -7.88 4.03 -12.69
N PRO A 83 -8.49 4.79 -13.62
CA PRO A 83 -9.29 4.21 -14.69
C PRO A 83 -8.52 3.27 -15.64
N MET A 84 -7.18 3.30 -15.64
CA MET A 84 -6.34 2.39 -16.41
C MET A 84 -6.09 1.06 -15.67
N GLY A 85 -6.61 0.91 -14.45
CA GLY A 85 -6.42 -0.27 -13.61
C GLY A 85 -5.07 -0.31 -12.89
N ASN A 86 -4.30 0.78 -12.90
CA ASN A 86 -3.14 0.88 -12.02
C ASN A 86 -3.62 1.06 -10.58
N VAL A 87 -2.78 0.62 -9.65
CA VAL A 87 -3.07 0.70 -8.21
C VAL A 87 -1.96 1.45 -7.50
N PHE A 88 -2.37 2.23 -6.52
CA PHE A 88 -1.51 3.10 -5.74
C PHE A 88 -1.69 2.76 -4.28
N ILE A 89 -0.59 2.69 -3.53
CA ILE A 89 -0.61 2.56 -2.08
C ILE A 89 0.15 3.71 -1.45
N SER A 90 -0.36 4.20 -0.33
CA SER A 90 0.29 5.23 0.48
C SER A 90 0.54 4.71 1.89
N GLY A 91 1.59 5.19 2.53
CA GLY A 91 1.96 4.69 3.84
C GLY A 91 3.09 5.45 4.52
N THR A 92 3.75 4.76 5.44
CA THR A 92 4.95 5.21 6.12
C THR A 92 6.04 4.15 6.08
N THR A 93 7.29 4.59 6.09
CA THR A 93 8.48 3.76 6.24
C THR A 93 9.40 4.35 7.30
N SER A 94 10.01 3.53 8.13
CA SER A 94 11.06 3.94 9.07
C SER A 94 12.46 3.60 8.55
N GLY A 95 12.58 3.26 7.27
CA GLY A 95 13.83 2.82 6.65
C GLY A 95 14.07 3.44 5.27
N ASP A 96 15.12 2.95 4.63
CA ASP A 96 15.55 3.40 3.32
C ASP A 96 14.78 2.66 2.21
N LEU A 97 13.51 3.02 2.00
CA LEU A 97 12.62 2.33 1.06
C LEU A 97 12.83 2.79 -0.40
N ASP A 98 13.03 4.09 -0.61
CA ASP A 98 13.33 4.72 -1.91
C ASP A 98 14.29 5.90 -1.75
N GLY A 99 15.40 5.64 -1.06
CA GLY A 99 16.39 6.64 -0.70
C GLY A 99 16.65 6.64 0.80
N GLN A 100 17.47 7.58 1.27
CA GLN A 100 17.81 7.68 2.68
C GLN A 100 16.66 8.29 3.48
N SER A 101 16.25 7.63 4.56
CA SER A 101 15.25 8.16 5.48
C SER A 101 15.71 9.48 6.12
N ARG A 102 14.80 10.45 6.22
CA ARG A 102 15.11 11.81 6.70
C ARG A 102 14.69 12.06 8.14
N GLY A 103 13.82 11.21 8.69
CA GLY A 103 13.34 11.27 10.06
C GLY A 103 13.21 9.90 10.70
N SER A 104 12.40 9.82 11.75
CA SER A 104 12.02 8.55 12.37
C SER A 104 11.06 7.74 11.50
N SER A 105 10.25 8.43 10.70
CA SER A 105 9.39 7.81 9.70
C SER A 105 9.12 8.78 8.56
N ASP A 106 9.23 8.30 7.32
CA ASP A 106 8.95 9.06 6.11
C ASP A 106 7.63 8.56 5.49
N ALA A 107 6.91 9.44 4.79
CA ALA A 107 5.78 9.03 3.98
C ALA A 107 6.26 8.31 2.72
N PHE A 108 5.48 7.34 2.20
CA PHE A 108 5.74 6.79 0.88
C PHE A 108 4.48 6.70 0.02
N LEU A 109 4.70 6.66 -1.28
CA LEU A 109 3.70 6.41 -2.31
C LEU A 109 4.29 5.44 -3.34
N ALA A 110 3.56 4.39 -3.69
CA ALA A 110 3.97 3.45 -4.74
C ALA A 110 2.86 3.28 -5.77
N LYS A 111 3.22 3.07 -7.03
CA LYS A 111 2.30 2.74 -8.13
C LYS A 111 2.68 1.40 -8.74
N PHE A 112 1.68 0.58 -9.01
CA PHE A 112 1.81 -0.69 -9.70
C PHE A 112 0.90 -0.74 -10.92
N ASP A 113 1.34 -1.44 -11.96
CA ASP A 113 0.49 -1.74 -13.12
C ASP A 113 -0.53 -2.85 -12.83
N THR A 114 -1.38 -3.15 -13.80
CA THR A 114 -2.44 -4.17 -13.68
C THR A 114 -1.91 -5.59 -13.42
N ARG A 115 -0.63 -5.84 -13.72
CA ARG A 115 0.07 -7.12 -13.53
C ARG A 115 0.87 -7.16 -12.22
N GLY A 116 0.83 -6.11 -11.42
CA GLY A 116 1.55 -6.00 -10.16
C GLY A 116 3.02 -5.63 -10.32
N ASN A 117 3.46 -5.12 -11.48
CA ASN A 117 4.80 -4.57 -11.62
C ASN A 117 4.84 -3.18 -11.00
N GLN A 118 5.82 -2.91 -10.13
CA GLN A 118 6.04 -1.57 -9.58
C GLN A 118 6.52 -0.64 -10.70
N LEU A 119 5.73 0.39 -10.98
CA LEU A 119 6.07 1.41 -11.97
C LEU A 119 6.96 2.50 -11.37
N TRP A 120 6.67 2.90 -10.14
CA TRP A 120 7.51 3.78 -9.35
C TRP A 120 7.16 3.66 -7.87
N LEU A 121 8.09 4.13 -7.07
CA LEU A 121 8.00 4.32 -5.63
C LEU A 121 8.57 5.71 -5.36
N LYS A 122 8.06 6.36 -4.31
CA LYS A 122 8.51 7.68 -3.85
C LYS A 122 8.48 7.68 -2.34
N GLN A 123 9.60 8.01 -1.72
CA GLN A 123 9.71 8.31 -0.30
C GLN A 123 9.83 9.82 -0.11
N LEU A 124 9.03 10.38 0.81
CA LEU A 124 8.99 11.80 1.12
C LEU A 124 9.00 11.97 2.65
N GLY A 125 10.03 12.65 3.16
CA GLY A 125 10.18 12.89 4.58
C GLY A 125 10.87 14.21 4.90
N ALA A 126 10.69 14.61 6.15
CA ALA A 126 11.31 15.74 6.83
C ALA A 126 12.13 15.21 8.02
N ALA A 127 12.59 16.09 8.91
CA ALA A 127 13.46 15.70 10.02
C ALA A 127 12.78 14.87 11.13
N ARG A 128 11.47 14.61 11.04
CA ARG A 128 10.65 13.91 12.06
C ARG A 128 9.66 12.97 11.36
N ASP A 129 8.53 12.68 11.99
CA ASP A 129 7.54 11.75 11.45
C ASP A 129 6.70 12.36 10.32
N ASP A 130 6.63 11.61 9.22
CA ASP A 130 5.83 11.89 8.04
C ASP A 130 5.01 10.65 7.67
N SER A 131 3.76 10.87 7.28
CA SER A 131 2.87 9.77 6.96
C SER A 131 1.83 10.15 5.92
N ALA A 132 1.67 9.31 4.89
CA ALA A 132 0.59 9.41 3.91
C ALA A 132 -0.54 8.43 4.27
N GLN A 133 -1.56 8.94 4.94
CA GLN A 133 -2.63 8.16 5.58
C GLN A 133 -3.75 7.77 4.61
N ALA A 134 -4.10 8.66 3.68
CA ALA A 134 -5.15 8.40 2.71
C ALA A 134 -4.70 8.81 1.30
N ILE A 135 -5.32 8.16 0.32
CA ILE A 135 -5.05 8.35 -1.09
C ILE A 135 -6.36 8.29 -1.88
N ALA A 136 -6.47 9.14 -2.90
CA ALA A 136 -7.55 9.13 -3.86
C ALA A 136 -7.04 9.41 -5.26
N THR A 137 -7.77 8.93 -6.26
CA THR A 137 -7.51 9.17 -7.69
C THR A 137 -8.73 9.80 -8.33
N ASP A 138 -8.52 10.61 -9.36
CA ASP A 138 -9.60 11.09 -10.22
C ASP A 138 -9.70 10.29 -11.54
N GLN A 139 -10.68 10.66 -12.37
CA GLN A 139 -10.90 10.02 -13.68
C GLN A 139 -9.83 10.36 -14.72
N GLN A 140 -8.94 11.30 -14.43
CA GLN A 140 -7.79 11.64 -15.26
C GLN A 140 -6.54 10.88 -14.81
N GLY A 141 -6.60 10.15 -13.69
CA GLY A 141 -5.47 9.43 -13.11
C GLY A 141 -4.55 10.32 -12.27
N ASN A 142 -5.00 11.52 -11.89
CA ASN A 142 -4.28 12.32 -10.89
C ASN A 142 -4.38 11.66 -9.52
N VAL A 143 -3.34 11.80 -8.71
CA VAL A 143 -3.24 11.19 -7.38
C VAL A 143 -3.22 12.28 -6.32
N PHE A 144 -4.08 12.15 -5.32
CA PHE A 144 -4.21 13.04 -4.18
C PHE A 144 -3.91 12.27 -2.91
N ILE A 145 -3.08 12.83 -2.04
CA ILE A 145 -2.73 12.22 -0.75
C ILE A 145 -3.04 13.18 0.39
N SER A 146 -3.36 12.62 1.55
CA SER A 146 -3.46 13.38 2.79
C SER A 146 -2.78 12.63 3.93
N GLY A 147 -2.36 13.37 4.94
CA GLY A 147 -1.50 12.84 5.98
C GLY A 147 -0.96 13.95 6.89
N TYR A 148 0.16 13.69 7.54
CA TYR A 148 0.83 14.65 8.39
C TYR A 148 2.33 14.64 8.16
N THR A 149 2.96 15.77 8.46
CA THR A 149 4.40 15.94 8.59
C THR A 149 4.68 16.61 9.92
N SER A 150 5.75 16.21 10.58
CA SER A 150 6.26 16.84 11.80
C SER A 150 7.55 17.63 11.53
N GLY A 151 7.71 18.16 10.34
CA GLY A 151 8.85 19.01 9.97
C GLY A 151 8.56 19.88 8.77
N ASP A 152 9.61 20.52 8.28
CA ASP A 152 9.61 21.25 7.02
C ASP A 152 9.72 20.21 5.89
N LEU A 153 8.59 19.97 5.21
CA LEU A 153 8.51 19.11 4.04
C LEU A 153 8.67 19.99 2.79
N ASP A 154 9.67 19.67 1.97
CA ASP A 154 9.99 20.39 0.72
C ASP A 154 10.34 21.89 0.85
N GLY A 155 10.81 22.34 2.02
CA GLY A 155 11.29 23.71 2.23
C GLY A 155 10.18 24.73 2.53
N GLN A 156 9.08 24.29 3.15
CA GLN A 156 7.92 25.08 3.54
C GLN A 156 7.76 25.22 5.06
#